data_AF-A0A523UVM9-F1
#
_entry.id   AF-A0A523UVM9-F1
#
_cell.length_a   1.000
_cell.length_b   1.000
_cell.length_c   1.000
_cell.angle_alpha   90.00
_cell.angle_beta   90.00
_cell.angle_gamma   90.00
#
_symmetry.space_group_name_H-M   'P 1'
#
loop_
_entity.id
_entity.type
_entity.pdbx_description
1 polymer ?
#
loop_
_entity_poly.entity_id
_entity_poly.type
_entity_poly.pdbx_seq_one_letter_code
_entity_poly.pdbx_strand_id
1 'polypeptide(L)' 'MSKLWALKKSIWVFHLCTGSCNNCDIEILDCLTPKFDLERFGIV' A
#
# COMPACT_ATOMS: atom_id res chain seq x y z
N MET A 1 8.71 22.79 -5.25
CA MET A 1 8.23 21.46 -4.80
C MET A 1 8.04 21.52 -3.30
N SER A 2 6.84 21.22 -2.78
CA SER A 2 6.64 21.18 -1.33
C SER A 2 7.37 19.97 -0.74
N LYS A 3 7.88 20.09 0.49
CA LYS A 3 8.62 19.00 1.17
C LYS A 3 7.83 17.70 1.25
N LEU A 4 6.50 17.79 1.29
CA LEU A 4 5.58 16.65 1.34
C LEU A 4 5.35 15.97 -0.01
N TRP A 5 5.73 16.59 -1.13
CA TRP A 5 5.45 16.03 -2.46
C TRP A 5 6.12 14.67 -2.64
N ALA A 6 7.40 14.53 -2.29
CA ALA A 6 8.14 13.29 -2.42
C ALA A 6 7.55 12.17 -1.55
N LEU A 7 7.19 12.49 -0.30
CA LEU A 7 6.57 11.54 0.63
C LEU A 7 5.17 11.08 0.21
N LYS A 8 4.48 11.80 -0.68
CA LYS A 8 3.14 11.43 -1.16
C LYS A 8 3.14 10.67 -2.48
N LYS A 9 4.26 10.65 -3.20
CA LYS A 9 4.38 10.09 -4.56
C LYS A 9 5.27 8.85 -4.66
N SER A 10 5.88 8.44 -3.55
CA SER A 10 6.76 7.27 -3.46
C SER A 10 6.73 6.69 -2.03
N ILE A 11 5.55 6.31 -1.56
CA ILE A 11 5.36 5.78 -0.19
C ILE A 11 5.81 4.34 -0.15
N TRP A 12 6.53 3.95 0.91
CA TRP A 12 6.87 2.57 1.17
C TRP A 12 6.07 2.09 2.37
N VAL A 13 5.30 1.02 2.20
CA VAL A 13 4.39 0.49 3.22
C VAL A 13 4.93 -0.82 3.80
N PHE A 14 4.64 -1.04 5.07
CA PHE A 14 4.93 -2.30 5.75
C PHE A 14 3.67 -2.75 6.46
N HIS A 15 3.17 -3.93 6.08
CA HIS A 15 2.03 -4.54 6.72
C HIS A 15 2.50 -5.38 7.93
N LEU A 16 1.97 -5.08 9.11
CA LEU A 16 2.21 -5.83 10.34
C LEU A 16 0.92 -6.52 10.78
N CYS A 17 0.96 -7.85 10.87
CA CYS A 17 -0.14 -8.66 11.34
C CYS A 17 0.08 -9.09 12.81
N THR A 18 -0.87 -8.79 13.70
CA THR A 18 -0.82 -9.14 15.13
C THR A 18 -2.12 -9.83 15.58
N GLY A 19 -2.41 -11.02 15.04
CA GLY A 19 -3.60 -11.80 15.37
C GLY A 19 -4.79 -11.55 14.43
N SER A 20 -4.53 -11.49 13.12
CA SER A 20 -5.55 -11.26 12.09
C SER A 20 -6.46 -12.47 11.85
N CYS A 21 -7.67 -12.20 11.35
CA CYS A 21 -8.58 -13.19 10.78
C CYS A 21 -8.38 -13.40 9.26
N ASN A 22 -7.30 -12.82 8.70
CA ASN A 22 -6.89 -12.83 7.29
C ASN A 22 -7.78 -12.03 6.32
N ASN A 23 -8.94 -11.50 6.73
CA ASN A 23 -9.82 -10.78 5.81
C ASN A 23 -9.17 -9.49 5.28
N CYS A 24 -8.68 -8.63 6.18
CA CYS A 24 -7.99 -7.40 5.79
C CYS A 24 -6.67 -7.67 5.07
N ASP A 25 -5.99 -8.79 5.36
CA ASP A 25 -4.72 -9.13 4.73
C ASP A 25 -4.92 -9.53 3.25
N ILE A 26 -6.03 -10.21 2.95
CA ILE A 26 -6.45 -10.49 1.58
C ILE A 26 -6.78 -9.19 0.84
N GLU A 27 -7.47 -8.25 1.50
CA GLU A 27 -7.81 -6.95 0.89
C GLU A 27 -6.55 -6.11 0.62
N ILE A 28 -5.56 -6.14 1.51
CA ILE A 28 -4.25 -5.51 1.29
C ILE A 28 -3.53 -6.15 0.11
N LEU A 29 -3.58 -7.48 -0.02
CA LEU A 29 -2.99 -8.18 -1.15
C LEU A 29 -3.73 -7.84 -2.47
N ASP A 30 -5.06 -7.75 -2.45
CA ASP A 30 -5.87 -7.39 -3.63
C ASP A 30 -5.52 -5.99 -4.14
N CYS A 31 -5.17 -5.06 -3.25
CA CYS A 31 -4.68 -3.73 -3.60
C CYS A 31 -3.33 -3.76 -4.35
N LEU A 32 -2.53 -4.81 -4.18
CA LEU A 32 -1.28 -5.01 -4.93
C LEU A 32 -1.50 -5.74 -6.26
N THR A 33 -2.72 -6.21 -6.54
CA THR A 33 -3.04 -6.88 -7.82
C THR A 33 -3.40 -5.87 -8.91
N PRO A 34 -3.33 -6.24 -10.20
CA PRO A 34 -3.60 -5.34 -11.32
C PRO A 34 -4.98 -4.67 -11.31
N LYS A 35 -5.97 -5.22 -10.58
CA LYS A 35 -7.30 -4.64 -10.50
C LYS A 35 -7.32 -3.34 -9.70
N PHE A 36 -6.53 -3.27 -8.64
CA PHE A 36 -6.46 -2.15 -7.70
C PHE A 36 -5.04 -1.58 -7.53
N ASP A 37 -4.20 -1.82 -8.54
CA ASP A 37 -2.77 -1.50 -8.61
C ASP A 37 -2.35 -0.20 -7.90
N LEU A 38 -1.79 -0.38 -6.69
CA LEU A 38 -1.21 0.69 -5.89
C LEU A 38 0.14 1.18 -6.42
N GLU A 39 0.86 0.40 -7.22
CA GLU A 39 2.19 0.77 -7.73
C GLU A 39 2.11 2.01 -8.63
N ARG A 40 0.98 2.21 -9.32
CA ARG A 40 0.70 3.43 -10.12
C ARG A 40 0.76 4.72 -9.28
N PHE A 41 0.56 4.64 -7.97
CA PHE A 41 0.68 5.78 -7.05
C PHE A 41 2.08 5.90 -6.42
N GLY A 42 3.00 5.01 -6.77
CA GLY A 42 4.33 4.90 -6.18
C GLY A 42 4.32 4.26 -4.79
N ILE A 43 3.33 3.41 -4.51
CA ILE A 43 3.22 2.67 -3.25
C ILE A 43 3.81 1.27 -3.45
N VAL A 44 4.76 0.90 -2.60
CA VAL A 44 5.41 -0.42 -2.58
C VAL A 44 5.42 -0.96 -1.15
#